data_AF-A0AAD6C6A2-F1
#
_entry.id   AF-A0AAD6C6A2-F1
#
_cell.length_a   1.000
_cell.length_b   1.000
_cell.length_c   1.000
_cell.angle_alpha   90.00
_cell.angle_beta   90.00
_cell.angle_gamma   90.00
#
_symmetry.space_group_name_H-M   'P 1'
#
loop_
_entity.id
_entity.type
_entity.pdbx_description
1 polymer ?
#
loop_
_entity_poly.entity_id
_entity_poly.type
_entity_poly.pdbx_seq_one_letter_code
_entity_poly.pdbx_strand_id
1 'polypeptide(L)'
;MAFLFGEHVISQDGKFYCRICQVQYSSYDAIYSHCQAAVHHSWCQACELMFLDEIELTEHLKDWEYHHFCPNCAGKMDYTDEEMLGAHRAEAHFWCQECDLLLASKRCFETHLIYEHAACEVCLEVFKDMELCRAHLTTHLHDEYRCPGCDNTAETFSAIIQHLESSSICGGFEEVMRLVRETPGSADFYIRSASGFDFHCKSCLLRWATLGELASHLEGTVDCMWLMGPDEAFSFLRDSLGQRQQRDSPSPD
;
A
#
# COMPACT_ATOMS: atom_id res chain seq x y z
N MET A 1 -28.54 37.93 -17.12
CA MET A 1 -29.60 37.01 -16.67
C MET A 1 -29.00 36.21 -15.53
N ALA A 2 -29.40 36.54 -14.30
CA ALA A 2 -28.82 35.97 -13.09
C ALA A 2 -29.52 34.64 -12.78
N PHE A 3 -28.85 33.52 -13.06
CA PHE A 3 -29.26 32.17 -12.67
C PHE A 3 -28.92 31.85 -11.20
N LEU A 4 -28.68 32.87 -10.38
CA LEU A 4 -27.97 32.80 -9.09
C LEU A 4 -28.73 32.11 -7.94
N PHE A 5 -29.95 31.61 -8.13
CA PHE A 5 -30.70 30.91 -7.07
C PHE A 5 -31.53 29.73 -7.55
N GLY A 6 -31.28 29.22 -8.76
CA GLY A 6 -32.25 28.36 -9.46
C GLY A 6 -33.60 29.08 -9.62
N GLU A 7 -34.63 28.40 -10.11
CA GLU A 7 -35.98 28.98 -10.26
C GLU A 7 -36.66 29.35 -8.93
N HIS A 8 -35.96 29.31 -7.80
CA HIS A 8 -36.52 29.41 -6.47
C HIS A 8 -36.73 30.86 -6.01
N VAL A 9 -35.79 31.76 -6.30
CA VAL A 9 -35.95 33.18 -5.95
C VAL A 9 -36.64 33.90 -7.09
N ILE A 10 -37.87 34.38 -6.83
CA ILE A 10 -38.57 35.25 -7.78
C ILE A 10 -38.21 36.69 -7.45
N SER A 11 -37.75 37.44 -8.45
CA SER A 11 -37.69 38.89 -8.38
C SER A 11 -38.88 39.49 -9.13
N GLN A 12 -39.70 40.29 -8.43
CA GLN A 12 -40.78 41.09 -9.02
C GLN A 12 -40.76 42.48 -8.40
N ASP A 13 -40.74 43.51 -9.25
CA ASP A 13 -40.81 44.92 -8.85
C ASP A 13 -39.82 45.34 -7.74
N GLY A 14 -38.57 44.83 -7.82
CA GLY A 14 -37.51 45.14 -6.84
C GLY A 14 -37.67 44.44 -5.49
N LYS A 15 -38.65 43.55 -5.34
CA LYS A 15 -38.83 42.67 -4.19
C LYS A 15 -38.37 41.26 -4.53
N PHE A 16 -37.89 40.55 -3.52
CA PHE A 16 -37.38 39.20 -3.65
C PHE A 16 -38.27 38.22 -2.88
N TYR A 17 -38.59 37.09 -3.48
CA TYR A 17 -39.50 36.10 -2.89
C TYR A 17 -38.83 34.73 -2.82
N CYS A 18 -38.82 34.14 -1.62
CA CYS A 18 -38.39 32.77 -1.40
C CYS A 18 -39.58 31.82 -1.62
N ARG A 19 -39.52 30.94 -2.62
CA ARG A 19 -40.60 29.99 -2.93
C ARG A 19 -40.77 28.86 -1.90
N ILE A 20 -39.76 28.53 -1.10
CA ILE A 20 -39.92 27.47 -0.07
C ILE A 20 -40.51 28.05 1.21
N CYS A 21 -39.96 29.15 1.72
CA CYS A 21 -40.48 29.82 2.91
C CYS A 21 -41.77 30.62 2.65
N GLN A 22 -42.05 30.97 1.40
CA GLN A 22 -43.16 31.85 1.03
C GLN A 22 -43.06 33.23 1.72
N VAL A 23 -41.83 33.73 1.88
CA VAL A 23 -41.51 35.03 2.53
C VAL A 23 -40.92 36.00 1.51
N GLN A 24 -41.32 37.26 1.63
CA GLN A 24 -40.85 38.36 0.79
C GLN A 24 -39.80 39.19 1.52
N TYR A 25 -38.78 39.60 0.78
CA TYR A 25 -37.65 40.41 1.22
C TYR A 25 -37.56 41.69 0.39
N SER A 26 -37.11 42.77 1.03
CA SER A 26 -37.00 44.11 0.43
C SER A 26 -35.69 44.36 -0.31
N SER A 27 -34.70 43.47 -0.18
CA SER A 27 -33.39 43.59 -0.83
C SER A 27 -32.79 42.21 -1.14
N TYR A 28 -31.79 42.22 -2.03
CA TYR A 28 -31.01 41.04 -2.37
C TYR A 28 -30.28 40.48 -1.15
N ASP A 29 -29.58 41.34 -0.39
CA ASP A 29 -28.82 40.92 0.80
C ASP A 29 -29.71 40.25 1.86
N ALA A 30 -30.96 40.71 1.98
CA ALA A 30 -31.90 40.16 2.95
C ALA A 30 -32.35 38.74 2.56
N ILE A 31 -32.64 38.48 1.28
CA ILE A 31 -32.95 37.11 0.85
C ILE A 31 -31.71 36.22 0.81
N TYR A 32 -30.54 36.76 0.45
CA TYR A 32 -29.27 36.04 0.47
C TYR A 32 -28.94 35.54 1.88
N SER A 33 -28.96 36.44 2.87
CA SER A 33 -28.69 36.08 4.27
C SER A 33 -29.71 35.08 4.81
N HIS A 34 -30.98 35.20 4.40
CA HIS A 34 -32.00 34.21 4.71
C HIS A 34 -31.69 32.84 4.11
N CYS A 35 -31.37 32.77 2.83
CA CYS A 35 -31.07 31.52 2.13
C CYS A 35 -29.84 30.83 2.72
N GLN A 36 -28.80 31.59 3.07
CA GLN A 36 -27.58 31.09 3.69
C GLN A 36 -27.81 30.53 5.10
N ALA A 37 -28.69 31.16 5.91
CA ALA A 37 -28.90 30.78 7.30
C ALA A 37 -30.02 29.73 7.52
N ALA A 38 -30.87 29.52 6.52
CA ALA A 38 -32.03 28.65 6.64
C ALA A 38 -31.65 27.16 6.52
N VAL A 39 -31.97 26.38 7.56
CA VAL A 39 -31.69 24.93 7.63
C VAL A 39 -32.33 24.12 6.48
N HIS A 40 -33.44 24.60 5.93
CA HIS A 40 -34.16 23.93 4.84
C HIS A 40 -33.70 24.36 3.44
N HIS A 41 -32.67 25.20 3.35
CA HIS A 41 -32.06 25.59 2.09
C HIS A 41 -30.71 24.89 1.95
N SER A 42 -30.59 24.07 0.91
CA SER A 42 -29.35 23.36 0.61
C SER A 42 -28.41 24.34 -0.10
N TRP A 43 -27.46 24.90 0.64
CA TRP A 43 -26.63 26.03 0.22
C TRP A 43 -25.17 25.62 -0.03
N CYS A 44 -24.61 26.03 -1.17
CA CYS A 44 -23.18 25.98 -1.44
C CYS A 44 -22.57 27.38 -1.26
N GLN A 45 -21.69 27.54 -0.26
CA GLN A 45 -21.07 28.83 0.04
C GLN A 45 -20.08 29.29 -1.03
N ALA A 46 -19.35 28.36 -1.65
CA ALA A 46 -18.30 28.67 -2.61
C ALA A 46 -18.87 29.12 -3.97
N CYS A 47 -19.97 28.50 -4.42
CA CYS A 47 -20.66 28.91 -5.65
C CYS A 47 -21.77 29.94 -5.41
N GLU A 48 -22.09 30.24 -4.15
CA GLU A 48 -23.24 31.09 -3.76
C GLU A 48 -24.57 30.61 -4.37
N LEU A 49 -24.70 29.29 -4.52
CA LEU A 49 -25.86 28.63 -5.12
C LEU A 49 -26.69 27.92 -4.06
N MET A 50 -27.99 27.90 -4.30
CA MET A 50 -28.96 27.16 -3.51
C MET A 50 -29.62 26.09 -4.38
N PHE A 51 -29.76 24.90 -3.82
CA PHE A 51 -30.29 23.69 -4.44
C PHE A 51 -31.65 23.33 -3.83
N LEU A 52 -32.45 22.55 -4.56
CA LEU A 52 -33.79 22.18 -4.10
C LEU A 52 -33.74 21.30 -2.85
N ASP A 53 -32.74 20.43 -2.77
CA ASP A 53 -32.53 19.51 -1.65
C ASP A 53 -31.04 19.15 -1.46
N GLU A 54 -30.76 18.37 -0.42
CA GLU A 54 -29.39 17.94 -0.09
C GLU A 54 -28.81 16.98 -1.13
N ILE A 55 -29.63 16.30 -1.92
CA ILE A 55 -29.19 15.36 -2.95
C ILE A 55 -28.58 16.16 -4.09
N GLU A 56 -29.30 17.16 -4.62
CA GLU A 56 -28.80 18.05 -5.67
C GLU A 56 -27.54 18.81 -5.24
N LEU A 57 -27.52 19.33 -4.00
CA LEU A 57 -26.31 19.95 -3.45
C LEU A 57 -25.16 18.93 -3.42
N THR A 58 -25.41 17.69 -2.99
CA THR A 58 -24.36 16.66 -2.94
C THR A 58 -23.86 16.27 -4.33
N GLU A 59 -24.72 16.25 -5.35
CA GLU A 59 -24.32 16.03 -6.74
C GLU A 59 -23.45 17.18 -7.26
N HIS A 60 -23.84 18.43 -7.00
CA HIS A 60 -23.04 19.61 -7.33
C HIS A 60 -21.67 19.61 -6.63
N LEU A 61 -21.61 19.29 -5.34
CA LEU A 61 -20.35 19.16 -4.60
C LEU A 61 -19.53 17.94 -5.05
N LYS A 62 -20.05 17.05 -5.90
CA LYS A 62 -19.25 15.96 -6.49
C LYS A 62 -18.76 16.30 -7.89
N ASP A 63 -19.21 17.41 -8.46
CA ASP A 63 -18.82 17.84 -9.79
C ASP A 63 -17.44 18.51 -9.75
N TRP A 64 -16.47 17.84 -10.38
CA TRP A 64 -15.08 18.25 -10.42
C TRP A 64 -14.85 19.56 -11.17
N GLU A 65 -15.78 19.99 -12.02
CA GLU A 65 -15.68 21.28 -12.72
C GLU A 65 -15.83 22.48 -11.77
N TYR A 66 -16.51 22.29 -10.64
CA TYR A 66 -16.81 23.35 -9.69
C TYR A 66 -16.02 23.21 -8.40
N HIS A 67 -15.69 21.98 -8.00
CA HIS A 67 -15.10 21.72 -6.69
C HIS A 67 -14.20 20.50 -6.66
N HIS A 68 -13.20 20.53 -5.78
CA HIS A 68 -12.29 19.40 -5.59
C HIS A 68 -12.62 18.68 -4.28
N PHE A 69 -13.83 18.14 -4.15
CA PHE A 69 -14.22 17.44 -2.92
C PHE A 69 -13.71 16.00 -2.86
N CYS A 70 -13.41 15.56 -1.63
CA CYS A 70 -13.26 14.14 -1.35
C CYS A 70 -14.60 13.52 -0.91
N PRO A 71 -15.24 12.65 -1.72
CA PRO A 71 -16.52 12.04 -1.38
C PRO A 71 -16.42 11.02 -0.23
N ASN A 72 -15.20 10.60 0.14
CA ASN A 72 -14.95 9.61 1.17
C ASN A 72 -14.72 10.22 2.56
N CYS A 73 -14.77 11.55 2.67
CA CYS A 73 -14.60 12.29 3.91
C CYS A 73 -15.91 12.96 4.33
N ALA A 74 -16.27 12.79 5.60
CA ALA A 74 -17.45 13.44 6.17
C ALA A 74 -17.33 14.97 6.21
N GLY A 75 -16.09 15.49 6.21
CA GLY A 75 -15.79 16.92 6.38
C GLY A 75 -16.26 17.83 5.25
N LYS A 76 -16.69 17.30 4.09
CA LYS A 76 -17.10 18.09 2.90
C LYS A 76 -16.19 19.31 2.71
N MET A 77 -14.88 19.07 2.72
CA MET A 77 -13.85 20.10 2.55
C MET A 77 -13.58 20.28 1.06
N ASP A 78 -13.66 21.53 0.59
CA ASP A 78 -13.33 21.90 -0.78
C ASP A 78 -11.83 22.18 -0.86
N TYR A 79 -11.11 21.40 -1.65
CA TYR A 79 -9.68 21.61 -1.88
C TYR A 79 -9.49 22.61 -3.03
N THR A 80 -8.38 23.34 -3.03
CA THR A 80 -8.17 24.41 -4.02
C THR A 80 -8.01 23.87 -5.44
N ASP A 81 -7.43 22.69 -5.58
CA ASP A 81 -7.08 22.06 -6.84
C ASP A 81 -7.01 20.53 -6.70
N GLU A 82 -6.87 19.86 -7.85
CA GLU A 82 -6.75 18.40 -7.96
C GLU A 82 -5.49 17.87 -7.26
N GLU A 83 -4.40 18.64 -7.22
CA GLU A 83 -3.15 18.24 -6.57
C GLU A 83 -3.33 18.14 -5.05
N MET A 84 -3.94 19.15 -4.43
CA MET A 84 -4.26 19.13 -3.00
C MET A 84 -5.27 18.05 -2.64
N LEU A 85 -6.27 17.81 -3.50
CA LEU A 85 -7.21 16.69 -3.32
C LEU A 85 -6.50 15.35 -3.43
N GLY A 86 -5.59 15.20 -4.39
CA GLY A 86 -4.76 14.01 -4.56
C GLY A 86 -3.87 13.74 -3.34
N ALA A 87 -3.19 14.76 -2.84
CA ALA A 87 -2.39 14.68 -1.62
C ALA A 87 -3.24 14.26 -0.41
N HIS A 88 -4.41 14.86 -0.23
CA HIS A 88 -5.35 14.44 0.81
C HIS A 88 -5.78 12.98 0.65
N ARG A 89 -6.10 12.53 -0.57
CA ARG A 89 -6.50 11.13 -0.82
C ARG A 89 -5.35 10.16 -0.52
N ALA A 90 -4.12 10.50 -0.87
CA ALA A 90 -2.94 9.70 -0.56
C ALA A 90 -2.66 9.61 0.96
N GLU A 91 -2.91 10.68 1.71
CA GLU A 91 -2.66 10.72 3.16
C GLU A 91 -3.81 10.12 3.98
N ALA A 92 -5.05 10.46 3.66
CA ALA A 92 -6.23 10.11 4.44
C ALA A 92 -6.88 8.79 4.00
N HIS A 93 -6.54 8.31 2.80
CA HIS A 93 -7.14 7.12 2.22
C HIS A 93 -6.09 6.19 1.63
N PHE A 94 -6.51 4.96 1.37
CA PHE A 94 -5.68 3.97 0.67
C PHE A 94 -5.87 4.14 -0.84
N TRP A 95 -5.49 5.31 -1.36
CA TRP A 95 -5.70 5.69 -2.76
C TRP A 95 -4.44 5.50 -3.59
N CYS A 96 -4.57 4.81 -4.72
CA CYS A 96 -3.52 4.69 -5.73
C CYS A 96 -3.68 5.78 -6.78
N GLN A 97 -2.71 6.69 -6.85
CA GLN A 97 -2.71 7.80 -7.80
C GLN A 97 -2.60 7.34 -9.27
N GLU A 98 -1.85 6.28 -9.55
CA GLU A 98 -1.64 5.80 -10.92
C GLU A 98 -2.87 5.11 -11.51
N CYS A 99 -3.64 4.41 -10.68
CA CYS A 99 -4.86 3.71 -11.10
C CYS A 99 -6.16 4.48 -10.79
N ASP A 100 -6.06 5.62 -10.09
CA ASP A 100 -7.20 6.33 -9.48
C ASP A 100 -8.13 5.38 -8.70
N LEU A 101 -7.54 4.43 -7.97
CA LEU A 101 -8.29 3.40 -7.26
C LEU A 101 -8.26 3.63 -5.76
N LEU A 102 -9.44 3.65 -5.14
CA LEU A 102 -9.59 3.67 -3.69
C LEU A 102 -9.70 2.24 -3.14
N LEU A 103 -8.75 1.84 -2.30
CA LEU A 103 -8.73 0.51 -1.70
C LEU A 103 -9.39 0.53 -0.32
N ALA A 104 -10.03 -0.58 0.03
CA ALA A 104 -10.81 -0.69 1.27
C ALA A 104 -9.97 -0.74 2.56
N SER A 105 -8.68 -1.07 2.45
CA SER A 105 -7.79 -1.21 3.61
C SER A 105 -6.33 -1.02 3.23
N LYS A 106 -5.49 -0.72 4.23
CA LYS A 106 -4.03 -0.63 4.09
C LYS A 106 -3.45 -1.87 3.42
N ARG A 107 -3.82 -3.06 3.91
CA ARG A 107 -3.36 -4.33 3.34
C ARG A 107 -3.71 -4.46 1.86
N CYS A 108 -4.95 -4.12 1.48
CA CYS A 108 -5.36 -4.20 0.07
C CYS A 108 -4.55 -3.23 -0.81
N PHE A 109 -4.19 -2.06 -0.29
CA PHE A 109 -3.36 -1.09 -1.00
C PHE A 109 -1.92 -1.55 -1.15
N GLU A 110 -1.29 -2.02 -0.07
CA GLU A 110 0.06 -2.59 -0.14
C GLU A 110 0.14 -3.75 -1.14
N THR A 111 -0.83 -4.68 -1.07
CA THR A 111 -0.95 -5.78 -2.04
C THR A 111 -1.13 -5.28 -3.48
N HIS A 112 -1.96 -4.26 -3.68
CA HIS A 112 -2.15 -3.65 -5.01
C HIS A 112 -0.85 -3.03 -5.55
N LEU A 113 -0.10 -2.30 -4.73
CA LEU A 113 1.18 -1.72 -5.13
C LEU A 113 2.19 -2.80 -5.54
N ILE A 114 2.27 -3.91 -4.79
CA ILE A 114 3.20 -5.01 -5.08
C ILE A 114 2.89 -5.66 -6.44
N TYR A 115 1.62 -5.96 -6.72
CA TYR A 115 1.26 -6.72 -7.92
C TYR A 115 1.01 -5.86 -9.17
N GLU A 116 0.54 -4.63 -9.02
CA GLU A 116 0.16 -3.77 -10.16
C GLU A 116 1.19 -2.66 -10.44
N HIS A 117 1.99 -2.26 -9.44
CA HIS A 117 2.94 -1.12 -9.55
C HIS A 117 4.39 -1.50 -9.24
N ALA A 118 4.74 -2.79 -9.27
CA ALA A 118 6.11 -3.26 -9.03
C ALA A 118 6.73 -2.70 -7.74
N ALA A 119 5.95 -2.62 -6.67
CA ALA A 119 6.46 -2.18 -5.37
C ALA A 119 7.22 -3.30 -4.65
N CYS A 120 8.26 -2.92 -3.91
CA CYS A 120 8.98 -3.83 -3.04
C CYS A 120 8.10 -4.26 -1.87
N GLU A 121 7.95 -5.56 -1.66
CA GLU A 121 7.17 -6.10 -0.54
C GLU A 121 7.75 -5.80 0.85
N VAL A 122 9.04 -5.48 0.95
CA VAL A 122 9.69 -5.15 2.24
C VAL A 122 9.45 -3.69 2.64
N CYS A 123 9.74 -2.76 1.73
CA CYS A 123 9.80 -1.32 2.02
C CYS A 123 8.68 -0.52 1.33
N LEU A 124 7.91 -1.16 0.45
CA LEU A 124 6.84 -0.57 -0.36
C LEU A 124 7.31 0.53 -1.31
N GLU A 125 8.61 0.61 -1.58
CA GLU A 125 9.15 1.49 -2.61
C GLU A 125 8.68 1.01 -4.00
N VAL A 126 8.11 1.93 -4.77
CA VAL A 126 7.54 1.68 -6.10
C VAL A 126 8.62 1.85 -7.15
N PHE A 127 8.80 0.86 -8.01
CA PHE A 127 9.79 0.88 -9.09
C PHE A 127 9.12 1.04 -10.44
N LYS A 128 9.87 1.55 -11.42
CA LYS A 128 9.39 1.69 -12.80
C LYS A 128 8.97 0.35 -13.42
N ASP A 129 9.63 -0.73 -13.05
CA ASP A 129 9.34 -2.09 -13.53
C ASP A 129 9.78 -3.16 -12.51
N MET A 130 9.30 -4.38 -12.72
CA MET A 130 9.61 -5.52 -11.87
C MET A 130 11.09 -5.95 -11.92
N GLU A 131 11.84 -5.60 -12.96
CA GLU A 131 13.27 -5.94 -13.03
C GLU A 131 14.07 -5.11 -12.02
N LEU A 132 13.79 -3.80 -11.95
CA LEU A 132 14.39 -2.91 -10.96
C LEU A 132 13.96 -3.26 -9.53
N CYS A 133 12.68 -3.58 -9.31
CA CYS A 133 12.20 -4.04 -8.00
C CYS A 133 12.93 -5.31 -7.56
N ARG A 134 13.09 -6.30 -8.45
CA ARG A 134 13.85 -7.53 -8.15
C ARG A 134 15.32 -7.25 -7.84
N ALA A 135 15.96 -6.35 -8.57
CA ALA A 135 17.32 -5.93 -8.27
C ALA A 135 17.39 -5.27 -6.89
N HIS A 136 16.42 -4.43 -6.55
CA HIS A 136 16.33 -3.80 -5.23
C HIS A 136 16.11 -4.80 -4.09
N LEU A 137 15.33 -5.88 -4.29
CA LEU A 137 15.13 -6.93 -3.27
C LEU A 137 16.45 -7.52 -2.77
N THR A 138 17.50 -7.54 -3.62
CA THR A 138 18.83 -7.98 -3.20
C THR A 138 19.45 -7.11 -2.11
N THR A 139 19.06 -5.83 -2.03
CA THR A 139 19.53 -4.90 -0.98
C THR A 139 18.93 -5.20 0.39
N HIS A 140 17.82 -5.95 0.44
CA HIS A 140 17.24 -6.45 1.68
C HIS A 140 17.84 -7.79 2.13
N LEU A 141 18.78 -8.35 1.36
CA LEU A 141 19.55 -9.51 1.79
C LEU A 141 20.53 -9.13 2.91
N HIS A 142 20.88 -10.09 3.77
CA HIS A 142 21.85 -9.87 4.85
C HIS A 142 23.25 -9.73 4.26
N ASP A 143 24.07 -8.85 4.85
CA ASP A 143 25.46 -8.63 4.41
C ASP A 143 26.35 -9.84 4.73
N GLU A 144 26.08 -10.51 5.86
CA GLU A 144 26.82 -11.68 6.33
C GLU A 144 25.89 -12.62 7.10
N TYR A 145 26.14 -13.93 6.98
CA TYR A 145 25.53 -14.97 7.78
C TYR A 145 26.56 -15.61 8.71
N ARG A 146 26.18 -15.85 9.97
CA ARG A 146 27.08 -16.39 11.00
C ARG A 146 26.61 -17.75 11.49
N CYS A 147 27.56 -18.66 11.68
CA CYS A 147 27.30 -19.96 12.27
C CYS A 147 26.97 -19.81 13.77
N PRO A 148 25.89 -20.43 14.29
CA PRO A 148 25.59 -20.40 15.72
C PRO A 148 26.58 -21.23 16.56
N GLY A 149 27.25 -22.22 15.96
CA GLY A 149 28.12 -23.18 16.65
C GLY A 149 29.63 -22.88 16.55
N CYS A 150 30.05 -21.93 15.70
CA CYS A 150 31.46 -21.56 15.56
C CYS A 150 31.62 -20.13 15.01
N ASP A 151 32.86 -19.68 14.84
CA ASP A 151 33.18 -18.34 14.32
C ASP A 151 33.16 -18.22 12.79
N ASN A 152 32.64 -19.24 12.07
CA ASN A 152 32.56 -19.19 10.62
C ASN A 152 31.44 -18.24 10.14
N THR A 153 31.75 -17.45 9.12
CA THR A 153 30.81 -16.54 8.47
C THR A 153 30.80 -16.76 6.96
N ALA A 154 29.70 -16.38 6.31
CA ALA A 154 29.55 -16.47 4.86
C ALA A 154 28.73 -15.32 4.30
N GLU A 155 29.05 -14.88 3.09
CA GLU A 155 28.32 -13.81 2.38
C GLU A 155 26.97 -14.29 1.81
N THR A 156 26.80 -15.61 1.61
CA THR A 156 25.56 -16.19 1.06
C THR A 156 24.89 -17.13 2.05
N PHE A 157 23.57 -17.22 1.94
CA PHE A 157 22.76 -18.11 2.77
C PHE A 157 23.06 -19.58 2.43
N SER A 158 23.23 -19.90 1.15
CA SER A 158 23.61 -21.25 0.73
C SER A 158 24.93 -21.71 1.35
N ALA A 159 25.94 -20.84 1.40
CA ALA A 159 27.25 -21.18 1.95
C ALA A 159 27.21 -21.45 3.45
N ILE A 160 26.45 -20.67 4.25
CA ILE A 160 26.35 -20.93 5.69
C ILE A 160 25.58 -22.22 5.98
N ILE A 161 24.54 -22.52 5.20
CA ILE A 161 23.79 -23.77 5.35
C ILE A 161 24.66 -24.98 4.99
N GLN A 162 25.39 -24.93 3.88
CA GLN A 162 26.31 -26.00 3.48
C GLN A 162 27.42 -26.23 4.54
N HIS A 163 27.88 -25.16 5.19
CA HIS A 163 28.78 -25.28 6.33
C HIS A 163 28.13 -26.03 7.50
N LEU A 164 26.89 -25.71 7.87
CA LEU A 164 26.15 -26.43 8.90
C LEU A 164 25.94 -27.89 8.55
N GLU A 165 25.58 -28.20 7.29
CA GLU A 165 25.34 -29.57 6.81
C GLU A 165 26.61 -30.44 6.86
N SER A 166 27.79 -29.85 6.60
CA SER A 166 29.07 -30.56 6.55
C SER A 166 29.83 -30.62 7.88
N SER A 167 29.56 -29.69 8.80
CA SER A 167 30.28 -29.55 10.06
C SER A 167 29.58 -30.26 11.22
N SER A 168 30.09 -31.44 11.61
CA SER A 168 29.62 -32.15 12.80
C SER A 168 29.85 -31.40 14.11
N ILE A 169 30.80 -30.46 14.14
CA ILE A 169 31.10 -29.59 15.29
C ILE A 169 29.98 -28.57 15.49
N CYS A 170 29.31 -28.17 14.41
CA CYS A 170 28.26 -27.15 14.41
C CYS A 170 26.85 -27.76 14.41
N GLY A 171 26.72 -29.02 14.85
CA GLY A 171 25.44 -29.75 14.92
C GLY A 171 25.03 -30.48 13.63
N GLY A 172 25.77 -30.31 12.53
CA GLY A 172 25.57 -31.08 11.31
C GLY A 172 24.17 -30.93 10.69
N PHE A 173 23.73 -31.96 9.98
CA PHE A 173 22.39 -32.03 9.40
C PHE A 173 21.27 -31.92 10.45
N GLU A 174 21.49 -32.35 11.70
CA GLU A 174 20.47 -32.24 12.75
C GLU A 174 20.13 -30.79 13.11
N GLU A 175 21.13 -29.91 13.11
CA GLU A 175 20.93 -28.48 13.37
C GLU A 175 20.15 -27.82 12.24
N VAL A 176 20.44 -28.17 10.98
CA VAL A 176 19.67 -27.70 9.83
C VAL A 176 18.21 -28.15 9.94
N MET A 177 17.97 -29.42 10.30
CA MET A 177 16.63 -29.91 10.52
C MET A 177 15.92 -29.27 11.71
N ARG A 178 16.65 -28.80 12.73
CA ARG A 178 16.09 -27.99 13.83
C ARG A 178 15.58 -26.65 13.30
N LEU A 179 16.40 -25.92 12.54
CA LEU A 179 16.02 -24.65 11.92
C LEU A 179 14.80 -24.80 11.00
N VAL A 180 14.75 -25.85 10.18
CA VAL A 180 13.61 -26.14 9.30
C VAL A 180 12.32 -26.37 10.10
N ARG A 181 12.38 -27.08 11.24
CA ARG A 181 11.20 -27.31 12.08
C ARG A 181 10.72 -26.06 12.80
N GLU A 182 11.63 -25.18 13.18
CA GLU A 182 11.32 -23.91 13.84
C GLU A 182 10.76 -22.87 12.87
N THR A 183 11.03 -23.04 11.57
CA THR A 183 10.57 -22.14 10.50
C THR A 183 9.06 -22.27 10.28
N PRO A 184 8.30 -21.17 10.46
CA PRO A 184 6.89 -21.11 10.07
C PRO A 184 6.75 -21.37 8.57
N GLY A 185 5.79 -22.21 8.17
CA GLY A 185 5.58 -22.51 6.75
C GLY A 185 6.62 -23.44 6.12
N SER A 186 7.44 -24.16 6.90
CA SER A 186 8.44 -25.10 6.36
C SER A 186 7.89 -26.16 5.40
N ALA A 187 6.59 -26.46 5.45
CA ALA A 187 5.93 -27.31 4.47
C ALA A 187 5.99 -26.78 3.02
N ASP A 188 6.23 -25.48 2.83
CA ASP A 188 6.35 -24.86 1.50
C ASP A 188 7.65 -25.23 0.77
N PHE A 189 8.65 -25.74 1.48
CA PHE A 189 9.93 -26.14 0.88
C PHE A 189 10.48 -27.47 1.39
N TYR A 190 9.90 -28.06 2.44
CA TYR A 190 10.33 -29.34 3.02
C TYR A 190 9.18 -30.37 3.07
N ILE A 191 9.44 -31.55 2.51
CA ILE A 191 8.54 -32.71 2.53
C ILE A 191 9.36 -33.97 2.81
N ARG A 192 9.06 -34.64 3.92
CA ARG A 192 9.74 -35.91 4.25
C ARG A 192 9.40 -36.99 3.22
N SER A 193 10.41 -37.50 2.54
CA SER A 193 10.26 -38.46 1.45
C SER A 193 11.16 -39.68 1.61
N ALA A 194 10.70 -40.83 1.12
CA ALA A 194 11.51 -42.04 1.09
C ALA A 194 12.67 -41.96 0.07
N SER A 195 12.66 -40.97 -0.83
CA SER A 195 13.67 -40.79 -1.88
C SER A 195 14.93 -40.06 -1.39
N GLY A 196 14.93 -39.47 -0.20
CA GLY A 196 16.03 -38.64 0.31
C GLY A 196 16.14 -37.26 -0.33
N PHE A 197 15.18 -36.85 -1.15
CA PHE A 197 15.09 -35.51 -1.75
C PHE A 197 14.02 -34.69 -1.04
N ASP A 198 14.26 -34.36 0.21
CA ASP A 198 13.22 -33.80 1.08
C ASP A 198 12.96 -32.31 0.85
N PHE A 199 13.89 -31.60 0.21
CA PHE A 199 13.78 -30.17 -0.07
C PHE A 199 13.26 -29.92 -1.48
N HIS A 200 12.40 -28.93 -1.67
CA HIS A 200 11.84 -28.60 -2.98
C HIS A 200 11.59 -27.09 -3.15
N CYS A 201 11.61 -26.65 -4.41
CA CYS A 201 11.28 -25.28 -4.78
C CYS A 201 9.81 -25.23 -5.19
N LYS A 202 9.00 -24.41 -4.51
CA LYS A 202 7.57 -24.26 -4.80
C LYS A 202 7.30 -23.62 -6.17
N SER A 203 8.26 -22.89 -6.72
CA SER A 203 8.16 -22.25 -8.03
C SER A 203 8.40 -23.24 -9.18
N CYS A 204 9.54 -23.95 -9.18
CA CYS A 204 9.92 -24.83 -10.29
C CYS A 204 9.71 -26.34 -10.02
N LEU A 205 9.31 -26.70 -8.80
CA LEU A 205 9.04 -28.07 -8.33
C LEU A 205 10.24 -29.03 -8.37
N LEU A 206 11.44 -28.51 -8.62
CA LEU A 206 12.68 -29.27 -8.48
C LEU A 206 12.94 -29.62 -7.02
N ARG A 207 13.69 -30.71 -6.80
CA ARG A 207 13.93 -31.30 -5.48
C ARG A 207 15.41 -31.55 -5.24
N TRP A 208 15.83 -31.43 -3.99
CA TRP A 208 17.21 -31.52 -3.54
C TRP A 208 17.34 -32.38 -2.29
N ALA A 209 18.54 -32.93 -2.09
CA ALA A 209 18.83 -33.77 -0.94
C ALA A 209 19.09 -32.92 0.31
N THR A 210 19.62 -31.71 0.13
CA THR A 210 19.98 -30.82 1.23
C THR A 210 19.35 -29.43 1.09
N LEU A 211 19.26 -28.71 2.21
CA LEU A 211 18.75 -27.34 2.21
C LEU A 211 19.75 -26.40 1.53
N GLY A 212 21.05 -26.68 1.66
CA GLY A 212 22.12 -25.91 1.03
C GLY A 212 22.07 -25.92 -0.49
N GLU A 213 21.66 -27.05 -1.09
CA GLU A 213 21.45 -27.16 -2.55
C GLU A 213 20.24 -26.35 -3.01
N LEU A 214 19.12 -26.42 -2.28
CA LEU A 214 17.93 -25.62 -2.56
C LEU A 214 18.23 -24.12 -2.41
N ALA A 215 18.91 -23.72 -1.34
CA ALA A 215 19.32 -22.33 -1.12
C ALA A 215 20.20 -21.81 -2.28
N SER A 216 21.16 -22.62 -2.75
CA SER A 216 22.00 -22.26 -3.90
C SER A 216 21.18 -22.10 -5.19
N HIS A 217 20.17 -22.95 -5.41
CA HIS A 217 19.25 -22.81 -6.53
C HIS A 217 18.47 -21.49 -6.46
N LEU A 218 17.92 -21.14 -5.30
CA LEU A 218 17.14 -19.91 -5.11
C LEU A 218 17.99 -18.65 -5.31
N GLU A 219 19.24 -18.67 -4.84
CA GLU A 219 20.19 -17.57 -5.05
C GLU A 219 20.64 -17.44 -6.53
N GLY A 220 20.72 -18.56 -7.26
CA GLY A 220 21.21 -18.60 -8.64
C GLY A 220 20.13 -18.48 -9.73
N THR A 221 18.84 -18.58 -9.39
CA THR A 221 17.76 -18.66 -10.37
C THR A 221 16.78 -17.51 -10.20
N VAL A 222 16.81 -16.55 -11.13
CA VAL A 222 16.01 -15.31 -11.11
C VAL A 222 14.51 -15.58 -10.90
N ASP A 223 13.96 -16.58 -11.60
CA ASP A 223 12.53 -16.91 -11.52
C ASP A 223 12.10 -17.57 -10.20
N CYS A 224 13.05 -18.06 -9.41
CA CYS A 224 12.80 -18.72 -8.12
C CYS A 224 13.28 -17.88 -6.92
N MET A 225 14.10 -16.86 -7.16
CA MET A 225 14.71 -16.01 -6.14
C MET A 225 13.69 -15.32 -5.23
N TRP A 226 12.48 -15.06 -5.71
CA TRP A 226 11.40 -14.46 -4.92
C TRP A 226 11.03 -15.26 -3.67
N LEU A 227 11.25 -16.59 -3.65
CA LEU A 227 11.04 -17.43 -2.46
C LEU A 227 11.97 -17.06 -1.29
N MET A 228 13.04 -16.30 -1.55
CA MET A 228 13.94 -15.75 -0.53
C MET A 228 13.44 -14.41 0.02
N GLY A 229 12.28 -13.91 -0.42
CA GLY A 229 11.68 -12.65 0.02
C GLY A 229 11.27 -12.64 1.51
N PRO A 230 11.02 -11.45 2.09
CA PRO A 230 10.61 -11.24 3.49
C PRO A 230 9.35 -11.99 3.95
N ASP A 231 8.35 -12.18 3.08
CA ASP A 231 7.07 -12.78 3.47
C ASP A 231 7.01 -14.29 3.16
N GLU A 232 8.11 -14.83 2.66
CA GLU A 232 8.22 -16.23 2.29
C GLU A 232 8.85 -17.07 3.41
N ALA A 233 8.62 -18.37 3.36
CA ALA A 233 9.05 -19.30 4.40
C ALA A 233 10.58 -19.30 4.64
N PHE A 234 11.39 -18.82 3.68
CA PHE A 234 12.85 -18.69 3.85
C PHE A 234 13.30 -17.45 4.64
N SER A 235 12.44 -16.43 4.79
CA SER A 235 12.77 -15.20 5.53
C SER A 235 13.24 -15.50 6.95
N PHE A 236 12.49 -16.35 7.66
CA PHE A 236 12.79 -16.75 9.03
C PHE A 236 14.15 -17.45 9.15
N LEU A 237 14.48 -18.35 8.22
CA LEU A 237 15.77 -19.04 8.21
C LEU A 237 16.92 -18.06 8.00
N ARG A 238 16.74 -17.13 7.06
CA ARG A 238 17.74 -16.11 6.75
C ARG A 238 17.94 -15.16 7.91
N ASP A 239 16.87 -14.71 8.55
CA ASP A 239 16.91 -13.80 9.70
C ASP A 239 17.49 -14.47 10.95
N SER A 240 17.32 -15.78 11.10
CA SER A 240 17.90 -16.53 12.22
C SER A 240 19.43 -16.64 12.15
N LEU A 241 20.01 -16.56 10.95
CA LEU A 241 21.45 -16.73 10.71
C LEU A 241 22.14 -15.43 10.24
N GLY A 242 21.38 -14.47 9.74
CA GLY A 242 21.88 -13.25 9.12
C GLY A 242 22.12 -12.13 10.12
N GLN A 243 23.13 -11.31 9.84
CA GLN A 243 23.35 -10.02 10.49
C GLN A 243 23.35 -8.92 9.43
N ARG A 244 22.68 -7.80 9.73
CA ARG A 244 22.79 -6.57 8.95
C ARG A 244 23.82 -5.66 9.60
N GLN A 245 24.77 -5.13 8.84
CA GLN A 245 25.53 -3.99 9.34
C GLN A 245 24.59 -2.77 9.34
N GLN A 246 24.58 -2.00 10.44
CA GLN A 246 23.98 -0.67 10.42
C GLN A 246 24.77 0.16 9.41
N ARG A 247 24.28 0.25 8.17
CA ARG A 247 24.75 1.29 7.26
C ARG A 247 24.15 2.59 7.76
N ASP A 248 24.99 3.45 8.32
CA ASP A 248 24.64 4.84 8.59
C ASP A 248 23.93 5.40 7.35
N SER A 249 22.66 5.73 7.50
CA SER A 249 21.87 6.33 6.43
C SER A 249 22.52 7.67 6.08
N PRO A 250 22.77 7.99 4.79
CA PRO A 250 23.15 9.34 4.44
C PRO A 250 21.98 10.25 4.85
N SER A 251 22.31 11.26 5.65
CA SER A 251 21.36 12.30 6.04
C SER A 251 20.79 12.95 4.78
N PRO A 252 19.48 13.20 4.69
CA PRO A 252 18.93 13.95 3.58
C PRO A 252 19.36 15.42 3.75
N ASP A 253 20.28 15.87 2.90
CA ASP A 253 20.56 17.29 2.65
C ASP A 253 19.49 17.88 1.70
#